data_AF-A0A355B393-F1
#
_entry.id   AF-A0A355B393-F1
#
_cell.length_a   1.000
_cell.length_b   1.000
_cell.length_c   1.000
_cell.angle_alpha   90.00
_cell.angle_beta   90.00
_cell.angle_gamma   90.00
#
_symmetry.space_group_name_H-M   'P 1'
#
loop_
_entity.id
_entity.type
_entity.pdbx_description
1 polymer ?
#
loop_
_entity_poly.entity_id
_entity_poly.type
_entity_poly.pdbx_seq_one_letter_code
_entity_poly.pdbx_strand_id
1 'polypeptide(L)'
;MHRPAFGRVAGQVRHFAKKKHVDKVKKAYEIYKKEKDQNRIDAFVERYSRPCGEIKFIGVWDTVGAVGAPDYITKTIQSTAFWMEKFHDRDLGRNVTFACQALAIDDERKAFHPILWSEPPIHPHQTIEQVWFPGVHSNVGGGYAMKGLSDIPLRWMIQKVRDRGLIFKKEFEAHLYLDPNDKMYDSRSGFLKKGLYRRNIRTIAAGAKIHQSAVDRRNEASNNYNPKNLPEDFEGVF
;
A
#
# COMPACT_ATOMS: atom_id res chain seq x y z
N MET A 1 -15.33 -8.86 -23.52
CA MET A 1 -15.70 -9.18 -22.12
C MET A 1 -14.89 -8.28 -21.19
N HIS A 2 -15.50 -7.25 -20.62
CA HIS A 2 -14.84 -6.35 -19.65
C HIS A 2 -15.53 -6.52 -18.30
N ARG A 3 -14.79 -7.04 -17.31
CA ARG A 3 -15.28 -7.13 -15.93
C ARG A 3 -15.35 -5.71 -15.33
N PRO A 4 -16.48 -5.30 -14.74
CA PRO A 4 -16.49 -4.14 -13.86
C PRO A 4 -15.84 -4.55 -12.54
N ALA A 5 -14.55 -4.26 -12.42
CA ALA A 5 -13.81 -4.44 -11.18
C ALA A 5 -14.12 -3.26 -10.26
N PHE A 6 -14.95 -3.49 -9.25
CA PHE A 6 -14.70 -2.85 -7.95
C PHE A 6 -13.42 -3.46 -7.43
N GLY A 7 -12.40 -2.67 -7.18
CA GLY A 7 -11.09 -3.27 -7.03
C GLY A 7 -10.73 -3.78 -5.67
N ARG A 8 -9.91 -4.83 -5.71
CA ARG A 8 -9.36 -5.54 -4.55
C ARG A 8 -8.07 -4.88 -4.07
N VAL A 9 -7.20 -4.42 -4.97
CA VAL A 9 -5.95 -3.70 -4.63
C VAL A 9 -6.20 -2.19 -4.65
N ALA A 10 -5.53 -1.45 -3.76
CA ALA A 10 -5.54 0.01 -3.80
C ALA A 10 -5.13 0.45 -5.21
N GLY A 11 -5.95 1.24 -5.91
CA GLY A 11 -5.67 1.63 -7.30
C GLY A 11 -6.77 1.32 -8.33
N GLN A 12 -7.86 0.67 -7.95
CA GLN A 12 -8.94 0.28 -8.87
C GLN A 12 -10.27 1.01 -8.60
N VAL A 13 -10.18 2.33 -8.40
CA VAL A 13 -11.34 3.19 -8.13
C VAL A 13 -12.02 3.56 -9.44
N ARG A 14 -13.15 2.91 -9.77
CA ARG A 14 -13.91 3.17 -11.00
C ARG A 14 -15.18 4.00 -10.80
N HIS A 15 -15.72 4.03 -9.59
CA HIS A 15 -16.97 4.70 -9.27
C HIS A 15 -16.92 5.33 -7.88
N PHE A 16 -17.65 6.43 -7.69
CA PHE A 16 -17.92 7.01 -6.39
C PHE A 16 -19.40 6.91 -6.07
N ALA A 17 -19.74 6.68 -4.80
CA ALA A 17 -21.12 6.80 -4.35
C ALA A 17 -21.66 8.21 -4.66
N LYS A 18 -22.90 8.31 -5.15
CA LYS A 18 -23.59 9.60 -5.25
C LYS A 18 -23.73 10.18 -3.84
N LYS A 19 -23.62 11.51 -3.68
CA LYS A 19 -23.60 12.18 -2.36
C LYS A 19 -24.78 11.78 -1.46
N LYS A 20 -25.98 11.60 -2.03
CA LYS A 20 -27.21 11.17 -1.33
C LYS A 20 -27.27 9.67 -0.98
N HIS A 21 -26.27 8.89 -1.39
CA HIS A 21 -26.24 7.42 -1.29
C HIS A 21 -24.94 6.91 -0.65
N VAL A 22 -24.25 7.73 0.14
CA VAL A 22 -23.04 7.31 0.89
C VAL A 22 -23.37 6.18 1.87
N ASP A 23 -24.60 6.13 2.39
CA ASP A 23 -25.13 5.04 3.21
C ASP A 23 -25.12 3.68 2.49
N LYS A 24 -25.10 3.68 1.15
CA LYS A 24 -25.07 2.47 0.33
C LYS A 24 -23.67 1.89 0.14
N VAL A 25 -22.60 2.54 0.60
CA VAL A 25 -21.22 2.03 0.46
C VAL A 25 -21.05 0.66 1.10
N LYS A 26 -21.65 0.42 2.29
CA LYS A 26 -21.61 -0.90 2.93
C LYS A 26 -22.29 -1.97 2.07
N LYS A 27 -23.45 -1.67 1.51
CA LYS A 27 -24.18 -2.57 0.62
C LYS A 27 -23.43 -2.80 -0.70
N ALA A 28 -22.78 -1.77 -1.23
CA ALA A 28 -21.92 -1.88 -2.41
C ALA A 28 -20.79 -2.89 -2.17
N TYR A 29 -20.17 -2.85 -0.98
CA TYR A 29 -19.14 -3.79 -0.58
C TYR A 29 -19.66 -5.23 -0.41
N GLU A 30 -20.88 -5.41 0.10
CA GLU A 30 -21.51 -6.74 0.21
C GLU A 30 -21.83 -7.33 -1.17
N ILE A 31 -22.38 -6.52 -2.08
CA ILE A 31 -22.64 -6.90 -3.47
C ILE A 31 -21.32 -7.29 -4.13
N TYR A 32 -20.28 -6.46 -3.97
CA TYR A 32 -18.96 -6.76 -4.49
C TYR A 32 -18.41 -8.12 -4.03
N LYS A 33 -18.65 -8.49 -2.77
CA LYS A 33 -18.15 -9.74 -2.20
C LYS A 33 -18.94 -10.97 -2.64
N LYS A 34 -20.26 -10.86 -2.79
CA LYS A 34 -21.15 -12.03 -2.86
C LYS A 34 -21.90 -12.17 -4.17
N GLU A 35 -22.17 -11.06 -4.85
CA GLU A 35 -22.98 -11.06 -6.06
C GLU A 35 -22.14 -11.51 -7.26
N LYS A 36 -22.70 -12.41 -8.07
CA LYS A 36 -22.08 -12.91 -9.30
C LYS A 36 -22.87 -12.49 -10.53
N ASP A 37 -24.13 -12.08 -10.36
CA ASP A 37 -24.96 -11.58 -11.44
C ASP A 37 -24.53 -10.16 -11.87
N GLN A 38 -23.98 -10.08 -13.07
CA GLN A 38 -23.45 -8.83 -13.62
C GLN A 38 -24.54 -7.77 -13.81
N ASN A 39 -25.75 -8.16 -14.21
CA ASN A 39 -26.83 -7.20 -14.43
C ASN A 39 -27.25 -6.53 -13.12
N ARG A 40 -27.25 -7.28 -12.01
CA ARG A 40 -27.58 -6.74 -10.68
C ARG A 40 -26.50 -5.82 -10.15
N ILE A 41 -25.23 -6.15 -10.42
CA ILE A 41 -24.09 -5.29 -10.09
C ILE A 41 -24.21 -3.97 -10.87
N ASP A 42 -24.41 -4.04 -12.19
CA ASP A 42 -24.45 -2.87 -13.07
C ASP A 42 -25.62 -1.95 -12.73
N ALA A 43 -26.82 -2.52 -12.53
CA ALA A 43 -27.99 -1.76 -12.11
C ALA A 43 -27.80 -1.07 -10.75
N PHE A 44 -27.08 -1.71 -9.82
CA PHE A 44 -26.74 -1.10 -8.53
C PHE A 44 -25.74 0.04 -8.70
N VAL A 45 -24.69 -0.15 -9.50
CA VAL A 45 -23.68 0.87 -9.79
C VAL A 45 -24.33 2.09 -10.43
N GLU A 46 -25.12 1.90 -11.47
CA GLU A 46 -25.81 2.97 -12.20
C GLU A 46 -26.75 3.76 -11.29
N ARG A 47 -27.51 3.07 -10.44
CA ARG A 47 -28.47 3.69 -9.53
C ARG A 47 -27.78 4.51 -8.45
N TYR A 48 -26.76 3.96 -7.77
CA TYR A 48 -26.22 4.54 -6.53
C TYR A 48 -24.86 5.21 -6.68
N SER A 49 -24.18 5.05 -7.80
CA SER A 49 -22.82 5.54 -8.02
C SER A 49 -22.72 6.43 -9.26
N ARG A 50 -21.64 7.21 -9.33
CA ARG A 50 -21.23 7.98 -10.52
C ARG A 50 -19.88 7.46 -11.00
N PRO A 51 -19.60 7.51 -12.31
CA PRO A 51 -18.28 7.17 -12.82
C PRO A 51 -17.21 8.05 -12.17
N CYS A 52 -16.07 7.43 -11.86
CA CYS A 52 -14.86 8.15 -11.53
C CYS A 52 -14.19 8.56 -12.84
N GLY A 53 -13.86 9.85 -12.96
CA GLY A 53 -13.09 10.34 -14.10
C GLY A 53 -11.64 9.85 -14.06
N GLU A 54 -10.79 10.52 -14.81
CA GLU A 54 -9.35 10.31 -14.74
C GLU A 54 -8.84 10.56 -13.31
N ILE A 55 -8.06 9.63 -12.80
CA ILE A 55 -7.28 9.77 -11.58
C ILE A 55 -5.84 10.03 -11.99
N LYS A 56 -5.43 11.29 -11.93
CA LYS A 56 -4.06 11.68 -12.29
C LYS A 56 -3.02 10.98 -11.43
N PHE A 57 -3.29 10.76 -10.15
CA PHE A 57 -2.31 10.20 -9.22
C PHE A 57 -2.97 9.34 -8.13
N ILE A 58 -2.38 8.18 -7.84
CA ILE A 58 -2.67 7.35 -6.68
C ILE A 58 -1.38 7.08 -5.92
N GLY A 59 -1.34 7.50 -4.65
CA GLY A 59 -0.26 7.19 -3.72
C GLY A 59 -0.75 6.24 -2.64
N VAL A 60 -0.03 5.16 -2.41
CA VAL A 60 -0.34 4.17 -1.35
C VAL A 60 0.91 3.84 -0.55
N TRP A 61 0.71 3.50 0.73
CA TRP A 61 1.78 3.06 1.61
C TRP A 61 1.50 1.63 2.02
N ASP A 62 2.48 0.76 1.72
CA ASP A 62 2.62 -0.60 2.22
C ASP A 62 1.32 -1.41 2.23
N THR A 63 0.61 -1.43 1.10
CA THR A 63 -0.68 -2.13 0.93
C THR A 63 -0.56 -3.60 1.34
N VAL A 64 -1.36 -4.04 2.32
CA VAL A 64 -1.40 -5.44 2.80
C VAL A 64 -2.80 -6.05 2.62
N GLY A 65 -2.85 -7.36 2.39
CA GLY A 65 -4.11 -8.07 2.11
C GLY A 65 -4.98 -8.38 3.33
N ALA A 66 -4.41 -8.28 4.54
CA ALA A 66 -5.14 -8.53 5.78
C ALA A 66 -5.28 -7.22 6.57
N VAL A 67 -6.48 -6.94 7.05
CA VAL A 67 -6.71 -5.91 8.09
C VAL A 67 -6.08 -6.42 9.38
N GLY A 68 -4.75 -6.35 9.49
CA GLY A 68 -3.93 -6.47 10.71
C GLY A 68 -4.14 -7.68 11.63
N ALA A 69 -5.00 -8.63 11.31
CA ALA A 69 -5.40 -9.71 12.20
C ALA A 69 -4.35 -10.83 12.21
N PRO A 70 -3.97 -11.34 13.39
CA PRO A 70 -3.07 -12.47 13.50
C PRO A 70 -3.58 -13.75 12.84
N ASP A 71 -2.64 -14.55 12.31
CA ASP A 71 -2.91 -15.80 11.58
C ASP A 71 -3.85 -16.76 12.35
N TYR A 72 -3.73 -16.85 13.68
CA TYR A 72 -4.55 -17.74 14.50
C TYR A 72 -6.00 -17.22 14.72
N ILE A 73 -6.19 -15.89 14.85
CA ILE A 73 -7.52 -15.28 14.96
C ILE A 73 -8.29 -15.46 13.64
N THR A 74 -7.60 -15.33 12.51
CA THR A 74 -8.24 -15.50 11.20
C THR A 74 -8.83 -16.89 11.01
N LYS A 75 -8.26 -17.94 11.62
CA LYS A 75 -8.79 -19.31 11.52
C LYS A 75 -10.06 -19.56 12.34
N THR A 76 -10.16 -18.95 13.52
CA THR A 76 -11.32 -19.16 14.42
C THR A 76 -12.48 -18.22 14.11
N ILE A 77 -12.20 -17.02 13.59
CA ILE A 77 -13.21 -16.07 13.17
C ILE A 77 -13.42 -16.25 11.66
N GLN A 78 -14.34 -17.15 11.30
CA GLN A 78 -14.74 -17.45 9.91
C GLN A 78 -15.13 -16.20 9.09
N SER A 79 -15.48 -15.09 9.76
CA SER A 79 -15.77 -13.79 9.12
C SER A 79 -14.54 -12.93 8.79
N THR A 80 -13.34 -13.27 9.28
CA THR A 80 -12.08 -12.56 8.98
C THR A 80 -11.10 -13.36 8.10
N ALA A 81 -11.17 -14.70 8.08
CA ALA A 81 -10.50 -15.52 7.05
C ALA A 81 -10.93 -15.17 5.61
N PHE A 82 -12.14 -14.62 5.44
CA PHE A 82 -12.69 -14.20 4.15
C PHE A 82 -12.00 -12.97 3.52
N TRP A 83 -11.04 -12.33 4.18
CA TRP A 83 -10.24 -11.23 3.60
C TRP A 83 -8.99 -11.72 2.87
N MET A 84 -8.61 -13.00 3.07
CA MET A 84 -7.48 -13.65 2.41
C MET A 84 -7.86 -14.30 1.07
N GLU A 85 -9.04 -14.00 0.53
CA GLU A 85 -9.31 -14.32 -0.88
C GLU A 85 -8.30 -13.56 -1.73
N LYS A 86 -7.25 -14.30 -2.13
CA LYS A 86 -6.21 -13.95 -3.08
C LYS A 86 -6.63 -12.74 -3.92
N PHE A 87 -5.95 -11.63 -3.67
CA PHE A 87 -6.01 -10.44 -4.50
C PHE A 87 -5.45 -10.83 -5.87
N HIS A 88 -6.29 -11.47 -6.68
CA HIS A 88 -5.92 -12.03 -7.97
C HIS A 88 -5.70 -10.95 -9.01
N ASP A 89 -6.25 -9.76 -8.77
CA ASP A 89 -6.15 -8.62 -9.66
C ASP A 89 -5.25 -7.56 -8.99
N ARG A 90 -3.98 -7.56 -9.43
CA ARG A 90 -2.93 -6.63 -9.01
C ARG A 90 -2.78 -5.48 -10.01
N ASP A 91 -3.72 -5.36 -10.93
CA ASP A 91 -3.63 -4.43 -12.04
C ASP A 91 -4.21 -3.07 -11.64
N LEU A 92 -3.63 -2.01 -12.18
CA LEU A 92 -4.09 -0.67 -11.92
C LEU A 92 -5.41 -0.40 -12.68
N GLY A 93 -6.32 0.35 -12.07
CA GLY A 93 -7.55 0.77 -12.75
C GLY A 93 -7.23 1.58 -14.01
N ARG A 94 -7.89 1.29 -15.14
CA ARG A 94 -7.66 1.96 -16.44
C ARG A 94 -7.66 3.49 -16.37
N ASN A 95 -8.48 4.06 -15.48
CA ASN A 95 -8.62 5.51 -15.31
C ASN A 95 -7.49 6.15 -14.50
N VAL A 96 -6.50 5.39 -14.02
CA VAL A 96 -5.36 5.92 -13.28
C VAL A 96 -4.20 6.15 -14.23
N THR A 97 -3.58 7.33 -14.16
CA THR A 97 -2.42 7.70 -15.01
C THR A 97 -1.11 7.41 -14.29
N PHE A 98 -1.01 7.74 -12.99
CA PHE A 98 0.21 7.56 -12.22
C PHE A 98 -0.07 6.89 -10.87
N ALA A 99 0.70 5.86 -10.54
CA ALA A 99 0.59 5.14 -9.29
C ALA A 99 1.95 5.01 -8.58
N CYS A 100 2.01 5.40 -7.32
CA CYS A 100 3.21 5.32 -6.49
C CYS A 100 2.91 4.49 -5.23
N GLN A 101 3.82 3.58 -4.90
CA GLN A 101 3.72 2.74 -3.71
C GLN A 101 5.01 2.78 -2.91
N ALA A 102 4.92 3.24 -1.66
CA ALA A 102 6.03 3.16 -0.70
C ALA A 102 5.94 1.85 0.10
N LEU A 103 7.01 1.05 0.11
CA LEU A 103 7.03 -0.31 0.66
C LEU A 103 8.00 -0.43 1.83
N ALA A 104 7.63 -1.19 2.86
CA ALA A 104 8.50 -1.47 4.00
C ALA A 104 9.47 -2.62 3.71
N ILE A 105 10.77 -2.40 3.94
CA ILE A 105 11.80 -3.45 3.82
C ILE A 105 11.71 -4.46 4.97
N ASP A 106 11.47 -3.98 6.19
CA ASP A 106 11.82 -4.70 7.42
C ASP A 106 10.63 -5.37 8.14
N ASP A 107 9.40 -5.29 7.60
CA ASP A 107 8.25 -5.92 8.25
C ASP A 107 8.19 -7.44 8.02
N GLU A 108 8.57 -8.20 9.05
CA GLU A 108 8.64 -9.65 8.99
C GLU A 108 7.34 -10.38 9.34
N ARG A 109 6.21 -9.67 9.50
CA ARG A 109 4.93 -10.32 9.83
C ARG A 109 4.33 -10.90 8.55
N LYS A 110 4.05 -12.21 8.53
CA LYS A 110 3.43 -12.88 7.38
C LYS A 110 2.13 -12.21 6.93
N ALA A 111 1.27 -11.82 7.87
CA ALA A 111 0.03 -11.10 7.61
C ALA A 111 0.22 -9.72 6.97
N PHE A 112 1.43 -9.15 7.05
CA PHE A 112 1.81 -7.86 6.47
C PHE A 112 2.70 -8.03 5.23
N HIS A 113 2.56 -9.11 4.48
CA HIS A 113 3.24 -9.19 3.17
C HIS A 113 2.59 -8.19 2.20
N PRO A 114 3.41 -7.35 1.54
CA PRO A 114 2.88 -6.30 0.71
C PRO A 114 2.26 -6.90 -0.56
N ILE A 115 1.16 -6.31 -1.00
CA ILE A 115 0.59 -6.55 -2.32
C ILE A 115 1.17 -5.49 -3.25
N LEU A 116 2.04 -5.93 -4.14
CA LEU A 116 2.63 -5.10 -5.18
C LEU A 116 1.67 -5.01 -6.37
N TRP A 117 1.69 -3.92 -7.13
CA TRP A 117 1.05 -3.88 -8.44
C TRP A 117 1.78 -4.78 -9.45
N SER A 118 1.10 -5.13 -10.53
CA SER A 118 1.70 -5.80 -11.69
C SER A 118 2.55 -4.79 -12.48
N GLU A 119 3.80 -5.15 -12.78
CA GLU A 119 4.67 -4.40 -13.68
C GLU A 119 5.13 -5.30 -14.85
N PRO A 120 5.15 -4.80 -16.09
CA PRO A 120 4.69 -3.47 -16.53
C PRO A 120 3.17 -3.29 -16.42
N PRO A 121 2.65 -2.05 -16.39
CA PRO A 121 1.21 -1.81 -16.33
C PRO A 121 0.49 -2.31 -17.58
N ILE A 122 -0.79 -2.69 -17.43
CA ILE A 122 -1.61 -3.18 -18.54
C ILE A 122 -1.88 -2.11 -19.60
N HIS A 123 -2.03 -0.85 -19.20
CA HIS A 123 -2.35 0.23 -20.12
C HIS A 123 -1.11 1.13 -20.38
N PRO A 124 -0.77 1.43 -21.64
CA PRO A 124 0.45 2.18 -21.98
C PRO A 124 0.54 3.60 -21.42
N HIS A 125 -0.59 4.24 -21.13
CA HIS A 125 -0.62 5.59 -20.57
C HIS A 125 -0.33 5.63 -19.06
N GLN A 126 -0.14 4.46 -18.43
CA GLN A 126 0.06 4.35 -17.00
C GLN A 126 1.54 4.28 -16.66
N THR A 127 1.91 4.87 -15.53
CA THR A 127 3.22 4.63 -14.91
C THR A 127 3.04 4.17 -13.48
N ILE A 128 3.75 3.12 -13.12
CA ILE A 128 3.82 2.57 -11.78
C ILE A 128 5.22 2.81 -11.24
N GLU A 129 5.32 3.26 -9.98
CA GLU A 129 6.59 3.39 -9.27
C GLU A 129 6.46 2.80 -7.86
N GLN A 130 7.11 1.67 -7.65
CA GLN A 130 7.13 0.96 -6.36
C GLN A 130 8.52 1.08 -5.75
N VAL A 131 8.63 1.75 -4.60
CA VAL A 131 9.93 2.04 -3.95
C VAL A 131 9.93 1.51 -2.54
N TRP A 132 11.02 0.84 -2.17
CA TRP A 132 11.22 0.28 -0.84
C TRP A 132 12.00 1.23 0.07
N PHE A 133 11.53 1.36 1.30
CA PHE A 133 12.06 2.25 2.34
C PHE A 133 12.44 1.44 3.58
N PRO A 134 13.47 1.88 4.34
CA PRO A 134 13.82 1.24 5.60
C PRO A 134 12.70 1.44 6.60
N GLY A 135 12.33 0.39 7.31
CA GLY A 135 11.21 0.41 8.24
C GLY A 135 10.35 -0.84 8.19
N VAL A 136 9.64 -1.09 9.28
CA VAL A 136 8.41 -1.92 9.28
C VAL A 136 7.22 -1.13 8.75
N HIS A 137 6.04 -1.76 8.61
CA HIS A 137 4.83 -1.18 8.01
C HIS A 137 4.53 0.26 8.47
N SER A 138 4.50 0.51 9.78
CA SER A 138 4.21 1.84 10.35
C SER A 138 5.42 2.79 10.40
N ASN A 139 6.65 2.30 10.19
CA ASN A 139 7.78 3.18 9.91
C ASN A 139 7.71 3.74 8.48
N VAL A 140 6.97 3.10 7.56
CA VAL A 140 6.75 3.61 6.20
C VAL A 140 5.41 4.32 6.05
N GLY A 141 4.32 3.72 6.54
CA GLY A 141 2.96 4.27 6.46
C GLY A 141 2.60 5.27 7.57
N GLY A 142 3.48 5.44 8.56
CA GLY A 142 3.22 6.28 9.74
C GLY A 142 2.41 5.57 10.83
N GLY A 143 2.19 6.29 11.95
CA GLY A 143 1.44 5.81 13.11
C GLY A 143 2.26 5.54 14.37
N TYR A 144 3.59 5.66 14.29
CA TYR A 144 4.46 5.68 15.47
C TYR A 144 4.71 7.11 15.99
N ALA A 145 5.16 7.20 17.24
CA ALA A 145 5.49 8.49 17.87
C ALA A 145 6.74 9.12 17.24
N MET A 146 7.78 8.32 16.97
CA MET A 146 8.94 8.76 16.21
C MET A 146 8.65 8.60 14.73
N LYS A 147 8.85 9.68 13.98
CA LYS A 147 8.35 9.85 12.61
C LYS A 147 9.44 10.05 11.57
N GLY A 148 10.72 10.09 11.97
CA GLY A 148 11.88 10.28 11.10
C GLY A 148 11.88 9.38 9.87
N LEU A 149 11.59 8.10 10.10
CA LEU A 149 11.48 7.09 9.04
C LEU A 149 10.23 7.25 8.19
N SER A 150 9.07 7.64 8.75
CA SER A 150 7.80 7.74 8.01
C SER A 150 7.62 9.04 7.25
N ASP A 151 8.30 10.10 7.69
CA ASP A 151 8.28 11.39 7.02
C ASP A 151 9.10 11.35 5.71
N ILE A 152 10.05 10.41 5.56
CA ILE A 152 10.82 10.17 4.31
C ILE A 152 9.91 9.69 3.15
N PRO A 153 9.18 8.56 3.24
CA PRO A 153 8.27 8.13 2.18
C PRO A 153 7.10 9.12 1.99
N LEU A 154 6.70 9.85 3.04
CA LEU A 154 5.74 10.95 2.89
C LEU A 154 6.31 12.08 2.03
N ARG A 155 7.55 12.54 2.29
CA ARG A 155 8.24 13.53 1.46
C ARG A 155 8.39 13.07 0.02
N TRP A 156 8.81 11.83 -0.18
CA TRP A 156 8.92 11.22 -1.51
C TRP A 156 7.57 11.26 -2.24
N MET A 157 6.48 10.83 -1.59
CA MET A 157 5.14 10.86 -2.19
C MET A 157 4.70 12.29 -2.56
N ILE A 158 4.97 13.26 -1.70
CA ILE A 158 4.67 14.68 -1.96
C ILE A 158 5.43 15.17 -3.20
N GLN A 159 6.70 14.78 -3.35
CA GLN A 159 7.47 15.12 -4.54
C GLN A 159 6.86 14.50 -5.80
N LYS A 160 6.48 13.21 -5.76
CA LYS A 160 5.81 12.53 -6.89
C LYS A 160 4.49 13.18 -7.28
N VAL A 161 3.73 13.69 -6.30
CA VAL A 161 2.51 14.47 -6.55
C VAL A 161 2.85 15.78 -7.29
N ARG A 162 3.87 16.51 -6.83
CA ARG A 162 4.30 17.79 -7.43
C ARG A 162 4.85 17.66 -8.84
N ASP A 163 5.65 16.63 -9.10
CA ASP A 163 6.21 16.34 -10.42
C ASP A 163 5.11 16.11 -11.48
N ARG A 164 3.87 15.85 -11.03
CA ARG A 164 2.68 15.68 -11.87
C ARG A 164 1.75 16.90 -11.86
N GLY A 165 2.26 18.05 -11.41
CA GLY A 165 1.55 19.34 -11.40
C GLY A 165 0.39 19.40 -10.42
N LEU A 166 0.33 18.49 -9.44
CA LEU A 166 -0.70 18.50 -8.41
C LEU A 166 -0.27 19.36 -7.22
N ILE A 167 -1.24 20.04 -6.61
CA ILE A 167 -0.98 20.97 -5.51
C ILE A 167 -1.00 20.20 -4.20
N PHE A 168 0.11 20.27 -3.47
CA PHE A 168 0.18 19.88 -2.06
C PHE A 168 0.33 21.12 -1.18
N LYS A 169 -0.40 21.16 -0.07
CA LYS A 169 -0.36 22.27 0.89
C LYS A 169 1.02 22.32 1.53
N LYS A 170 1.80 23.36 1.21
CA LYS A 170 3.22 23.48 1.59
C LYS A 170 3.42 23.49 3.10
N GLU A 171 2.42 23.92 3.85
CA GLU A 171 2.47 24.04 5.31
C GLU A 171 2.72 22.69 5.99
N PHE A 172 2.26 21.59 5.39
CA PHE A 172 2.51 20.25 5.93
C PHE A 172 3.97 19.81 5.85
N GLU A 173 4.74 20.36 4.91
CA GLU A 173 6.15 19.97 4.73
C GLU A 173 7.09 20.64 5.71
N ALA A 174 6.73 21.83 6.21
CA ALA A 174 7.50 22.56 7.21
C ALA A 174 7.65 21.76 8.52
N HIS A 175 6.78 20.77 8.75
CA HIS A 175 6.79 19.93 9.94
C HIS A 175 7.43 18.56 9.72
N LEU A 176 7.93 18.24 8.53
CA LEU A 176 8.57 16.94 8.28
C LEU A 176 9.93 16.87 8.98
N TYR A 177 10.14 15.78 9.71
CA TYR A 177 11.42 15.43 10.32
C TYR A 177 12.00 14.25 9.53
N LEU A 178 13.01 14.47 8.71
CA LEU A 178 13.58 13.44 7.85
C LEU A 178 14.86 12.89 8.48
N ASP A 179 14.78 11.68 9.03
CA ASP A 179 15.92 11.07 9.70
C ASP A 179 15.95 9.56 9.39
N PRO A 180 16.85 9.12 8.48
CA PRO A 180 16.97 7.70 8.13
C PRO A 180 17.51 6.86 9.29
N ASN A 181 18.05 7.48 10.33
CA ASN A 181 18.62 6.85 11.52
C ASN A 181 17.67 6.86 12.72
N ASP A 182 16.47 7.46 12.58
CA ASP A 182 15.44 7.45 13.63
C ASP A 182 14.98 6.02 13.97
N LYS A 183 14.19 5.90 15.02
CA LYS A 183 13.82 4.64 15.65
C LYS A 183 13.14 3.65 14.68
N MET A 184 13.83 2.53 14.46
CA MET A 184 13.24 1.31 13.90
C MET A 184 12.42 0.62 14.99
N TYR A 185 11.11 0.47 14.77
CA TYR A 185 10.24 -0.24 15.70
C TYR A 185 10.18 -1.73 15.34
N ASP A 186 10.19 -2.59 16.36
CA ASP A 186 9.88 -4.01 16.18
C ASP A 186 8.35 -4.20 16.14
N SER A 187 7.81 -4.50 14.97
CA SER A 187 6.37 -4.70 14.74
C SER A 187 5.80 -5.95 15.46
N ARG A 188 6.68 -6.81 15.99
CA ARG A 188 6.37 -8.01 16.75
C ARG A 188 6.64 -7.85 18.25
N SER A 189 7.18 -6.70 18.68
CA SER A 189 7.44 -6.42 20.08
C SER A 189 6.15 -6.35 20.92
N GLY A 190 6.23 -6.83 22.16
CA GLY A 190 5.10 -7.01 23.08
C GLY A 190 4.87 -8.48 23.40
N PHE A 191 4.73 -8.79 24.70
CA PHE A 191 4.61 -10.16 25.22
C PHE A 191 3.50 -10.98 24.53
N LEU A 192 2.39 -10.33 24.19
CA LEU A 192 1.26 -10.94 23.49
C LEU A 192 1.44 -11.10 21.96
N LYS A 193 2.42 -10.42 21.35
CA LYS A 193 2.58 -10.34 19.87
C LYS A 193 3.68 -11.25 19.31
N LYS A 194 4.68 -11.62 20.13
CA LYS A 194 5.89 -12.33 19.66
C LYS A 194 5.61 -13.72 19.08
N GLY A 195 4.58 -14.42 19.59
CA GLY A 195 4.08 -15.71 19.07
C GLY A 195 2.84 -15.59 18.17
N LEU A 196 2.35 -14.38 17.96
CA LEU A 196 1.05 -14.11 17.33
C LEU A 196 1.13 -14.05 15.80
N TYR A 197 2.24 -13.49 15.31
CA TYR A 197 2.51 -13.33 13.90
C TYR A 197 3.64 -14.27 13.49
N ARG A 198 3.36 -15.13 12.52
CA ARG A 198 4.40 -15.95 11.90
C ARG A 198 5.44 -15.06 11.24
N ARG A 199 6.71 -15.32 11.52
CA ARG A 199 7.83 -14.66 10.85
C ARG A 199 7.88 -15.08 9.38
N ASN A 200 7.98 -14.11 8.50
CA ASN A 200 8.31 -14.31 7.09
C ASN A 200 9.01 -13.04 6.60
N ILE A 201 10.26 -13.16 6.13
CA ILE A 201 11.01 -12.01 5.61
C ILE A 201 10.47 -11.72 4.20
N ARG A 202 10.25 -10.45 3.88
CA ARG A 202 9.72 -10.04 2.58
C ARG A 202 10.73 -10.32 1.48
N THR A 203 10.24 -10.81 0.34
CA THR A 203 11.05 -10.93 -0.88
C THR A 203 11.06 -9.60 -1.63
N ILE A 204 12.24 -9.07 -1.90
CA ILE A 204 12.47 -7.91 -2.76
C ILE A 204 13.15 -8.43 -4.02
N ALA A 205 12.60 -8.10 -5.19
CA ALA A 205 13.13 -8.59 -6.46
C ALA A 205 14.44 -7.88 -6.83
N ALA A 206 15.29 -8.59 -7.58
CA ALA A 206 16.39 -7.99 -8.34
C ALA A 206 15.91 -6.79 -9.17
N GLY A 207 16.69 -5.72 -9.23
CA GLY A 207 16.31 -4.48 -9.93
C GLY A 207 15.21 -3.66 -9.25
N ALA A 208 14.73 -4.04 -8.06
CA ALA A 208 13.75 -3.23 -7.34
C ALA A 208 14.33 -1.86 -6.96
N LYS A 209 13.46 -0.85 -6.91
CA LYS A 209 13.83 0.50 -6.50
C LYS A 209 13.93 0.58 -4.98
N ILE A 210 15.10 0.96 -4.47
CA ILE A 210 15.37 1.15 -3.04
C ILE A 210 15.69 2.61 -2.81
N HIS A 211 15.00 3.22 -1.85
CA HIS A 211 15.25 4.61 -1.51
C HIS A 211 16.60 4.79 -0.80
N GLN A 212 17.29 5.90 -1.08
CA GLN A 212 18.61 6.25 -0.57
C GLN A 212 18.69 6.16 0.97
N SER A 213 17.60 6.45 1.67
CA SER A 213 17.52 6.31 3.13
C SER A 213 17.88 4.92 3.66
N ALA A 214 17.65 3.84 2.90
CA ALA A 214 18.07 2.49 3.31
C ALA A 214 19.60 2.32 3.23
N VAL A 215 20.24 2.96 2.24
CA VAL A 215 21.70 3.01 2.10
C VAL A 215 22.29 3.88 3.21
N ASP A 216 21.75 5.07 3.43
CA ASP A 216 22.21 5.99 4.47
C ASP A 216 22.14 5.34 5.85
N ARG A 217 21.02 4.67 6.16
CA ARG A 217 20.84 3.94 7.42
C ARG A 217 21.86 2.80 7.60
N ARG A 218 22.21 2.10 6.52
CA ARG A 218 23.21 1.01 6.51
C ARG A 218 24.63 1.53 6.71
N ASN A 219 24.93 2.72 6.18
CA ASN A 219 26.24 3.36 6.32
C ASN A 219 26.46 3.95 7.73
N GLU A 220 25.39 4.24 8.47
CA GLU A 220 25.47 4.63 9.87
C GLU A 220 25.76 3.41 10.76
N ALA A 221 27.01 3.30 11.21
CA ALA A 221 27.51 2.17 11.98
C ALA A 221 26.71 1.92 13.27
N SER A 222 26.19 2.98 13.91
CA SER A 222 25.43 2.84 15.16
C SER A 222 24.11 2.07 14.98
N ASN A 223 23.59 1.97 13.77
CA ASN A 223 22.31 1.30 13.51
C ASN A 223 22.44 -0.21 13.38
N ASN A 224 23.63 -0.73 13.05
CA ASN A 224 23.83 -2.14 12.69
C ASN A 224 22.78 -2.66 11.67
N TYR A 225 22.43 -1.82 10.68
CA TYR A 225 21.34 -2.07 9.75
C TYR A 225 21.82 -2.86 8.53
N ASN A 226 21.56 -4.17 8.53
CA ASN A 226 21.92 -5.07 7.44
C ASN A 226 20.76 -6.04 7.09
N PRO A 227 19.69 -5.56 6.45
CA PRO A 227 18.54 -6.37 6.09
C PRO A 227 18.91 -7.45 5.07
N LYS A 228 18.60 -8.72 5.38
CA LYS A 228 19.00 -9.89 4.57
C LYS A 228 18.24 -10.03 3.24
N ASN A 229 17.22 -9.23 3.03
CA ASN A 229 16.35 -9.27 1.85
C ASN A 229 16.61 -8.14 0.86
N LEU A 230 17.60 -7.28 1.09
CA LEU A 230 18.05 -6.36 0.06
C LEU A 230 18.82 -7.16 -1.01
N PRO A 231 18.42 -7.08 -2.29
CA PRO A 231 19.21 -7.66 -3.37
C PRO A 231 20.52 -6.89 -3.53
N GLU A 232 21.52 -7.48 -4.19
CA GLU A 232 22.77 -6.77 -4.51
C GLU A 232 22.57 -5.78 -5.68
N ASP A 233 21.66 -6.09 -6.59
CA ASP A 233 21.41 -5.41 -7.87
C ASP A 233 20.15 -4.52 -7.84
N PHE A 234 20.00 -3.69 -6.82
CA PHE A 234 18.89 -2.74 -6.74
C PHE A 234 19.13 -1.43 -7.51
N GLU A 235 18.06 -0.75 -7.90
CA GLU A 235 18.08 0.62 -8.41
C GLU A 235 17.96 1.60 -7.24
N GLY A 236 18.96 2.46 -7.02
CA GLY A 236 18.90 3.51 -5.99
C GLY A 236 18.05 4.69 -6.45
N VAL A 237 17.15 5.18 -5.59
CA VAL A 237 16.31 6.38 -5.84
C VAL A 237 16.40 7.40 -4.70
N PHE A 238 16.18 8.68 -5.02
CA PHE A 238 16.31 9.82 -4.10
C PHE A 238 14.96 10.48 -3.76
#